data_AF-A0A4R9HZW0-F1
#
_entry.id   AF-A0A4R9HZW0-F1
#
_cell.length_a   1.000
_cell.length_b   1.000
_cell.length_c   1.000
_cell.angle_alpha   90.00
_cell.angle_beta   90.00
_cell.angle_gamma   90.00
#
_symmetry.space_group_name_H-M   'P 1'
#
loop_
_entity.id
_entity.type
_entity.pdbx_description
1 polymer ?
#
loop_
_entity_poly.entity_id
_entity_poly.type
_entity_poly.pdbx_seq_one_letter_code
_entity_poly.pdbx_strand_id
1 'polypeptide(L)' 'MRDEYDFSKGKRGLFSRDLKDLHFPVYLDPKLEEYYQKIATKKNIDLNTIVNTILEKEMELHDTLS' A
#
# COMPACT_ATOMS: atom_id res chain seq x y z
N MET A 1 -15.02 -16.02 -24.27
CA MET A 1 -15.62 -14.68 -24.46
C MET A 1 -17.06 -14.89 -24.86
N ARG A 2 -18.01 -14.06 -24.40
CA ARG A 2 -19.39 -14.11 -24.89
C ARG A 2 -19.50 -13.28 -26.17
N ASP A 3 -20.38 -13.71 -27.07
CA ASP A 3 -20.58 -13.06 -28.37
C ASP A 3 -21.21 -11.66 -28.24
N GLU A 4 -22.06 -11.43 -27.22
CA GLU A 4 -22.66 -10.14 -26.96
C GLU A 4 -22.71 -9.80 -25.46
N TYR A 5 -22.55 -8.51 -25.15
CA TYR A 5 -22.64 -7.96 -23.80
C TYR A 5 -23.66 -6.81 -23.79
N ASP A 6 -24.59 -6.86 -22.85
CA ASP A 6 -25.58 -5.80 -22.64
C ASP A 6 -25.00 -4.67 -21.77
N PHE A 7 -24.80 -3.51 -22.38
CA PHE A 7 -24.32 -2.29 -21.72
C PHE A 7 -25.44 -1.28 -21.43
N SER A 8 -26.72 -1.64 -21.59
CA SER A 8 -27.86 -0.72 -21.45
C SER A 8 -27.98 -0.10 -20.05
N LYS A 9 -27.39 -0.72 -19.03
CA LYS A 9 -27.32 -0.20 -17.64
C LYS A 9 -25.96 0.44 -17.29
N GLY A 10 -25.06 0.55 -18.27
CA GLY A 10 -23.73 1.11 -18.08
C GLY A 10 -23.79 2.60 -17.76
N LYS A 11 -23.30 3.00 -16.57
CA LYS A 11 -23.13 4.41 -16.22
C LYS A 11 -21.70 4.85 -16.53
N ARG A 12 -21.56 5.89 -17.37
CA ARG A 12 -20.27 6.51 -17.67
C ARG A 12 -19.71 7.18 -16.41
N GLY A 13 -18.44 6.96 -16.12
CA GLY A 13 -17.76 7.56 -14.97
C GLY A 13 -17.85 6.79 -13.65
N LEU A 14 -18.47 5.60 -13.61
CA LEU A 14 -18.58 4.79 -12.38
C LEU A 14 -17.21 4.39 -11.78
N PHE A 15 -16.16 4.33 -12.62
CA PHE A 15 -14.78 4.03 -12.22
C PHE A 15 -13.85 5.25 -12.31
N SER A 16 -14.40 6.44 -12.57
CA SER A 16 -13.62 7.68 -12.54
C SER A 16 -13.33 8.00 -11.08
N ARG A 17 -12.06 8.01 -10.70
CA ARG A 17 -11.60 8.45 -9.39
C ARG A 17 -10.80 9.73 -9.54
N ASP A 18 -10.98 10.65 -8.60
CA ASP A 18 -10.15 11.84 -8.52
C ASP A 18 -8.72 11.42 -8.20
N LEU A 19 -7.76 12.12 -8.83
CA LEU A 19 -6.33 11.82 -8.66
C LEU A 19 -5.89 11.95 -7.19
N LYS A 20 -6.62 12.74 -6.40
CA LYS A 20 -6.38 12.98 -4.97
C LYS A 20 -6.69 11.77 -4.09
N ASP A 21 -7.54 10.86 -4.57
CA ASP A 21 -7.93 9.65 -3.85
C ASP A 21 -7.08 8.43 -4.27
N LEU A 22 -6.09 8.63 -5.14
CA LEU A 22 -5.17 7.58 -5.54
C LEU A 22 -4.04 7.45 -4.52
N HIS A 23 -4.06 6.34 -3.77
CA HIS A 23 -2.91 5.93 -2.96
C HIS A 23 -1.93 5.15 -3.83
N PHE A 24 -0.75 5.73 -4.07
CA PHE A 24 0.30 5.06 -4.81
C PHE A 24 1.04 4.07 -3.90
N PRO A 25 1.32 2.85 -4.37
CA PRO A 25 2.19 1.95 -3.63
C PRO A 25 3.59 2.54 -3.54
N VAL A 26 4.15 2.54 -2.34
CA VAL A 26 5.55 2.89 -2.10
C VAL A 26 6.34 1.59 -2.06
N TYR A 27 7.26 1.43 -3.01
CA TYR A 27 8.16 0.28 -3.05
C TYR A 27 9.37 0.53 -2.17
N LEU A 28 9.73 -0.47 -1.38
CA LEU A 28 10.97 -0.49 -0.62
C LEU A 28 12.14 -0.80 -1.56
N ASP A 29 13.34 -0.35 -1.18
CA ASP A 29 14.55 -0.82 -1.83
C ASP A 29 14.64 -2.36 -1.68
N PRO A 30 15.04 -3.11 -2.72
CA PRO A 30 15.08 -4.58 -2.68
C PRO A 30 15.86 -5.14 -1.49
N LYS A 31 16.93 -4.47 -1.06
CA LYS A 31 17.74 -4.90 0.09
C LYS A 31 16.98 -4.73 1.41
N LEU A 32 16.21 -3.65 1.54
CA LEU A 32 15.38 -3.40 2.74
C LEU A 32 14.20 -4.35 2.79
N GLU A 33 13.55 -4.57 1.64
CA GLU A 33 12.44 -5.52 1.52
C GLU A 33 12.86 -6.93 1.97
N GLU A 34 13.97 -7.45 1.43
CA GLU A 34 14.47 -8.78 1.79
C GLU A 34 14.82 -8.89 3.28
N TYR A 35 15.41 -7.83 3.86
CA TYR A 35 15.76 -7.78 5.27
C TYR A 35 14.53 -7.83 6.17
N TYR A 36 13.54 -6.96 5.92
CA TYR A 36 12.34 -6.90 6.74
C TYR A 36 11.43 -8.10 6.51
N GLN A 37 11.41 -8.67 5.31
CA GLN A 37 10.64 -9.88 5.02
C GLN A 37 11.16 -11.08 5.83
N LYS A 38 12.49 -11.22 6.00
CA LYS A 38 13.06 -12.25 6.90
C LYS A 38 12.59 -12.08 8.35
N ILE A 39 12.51 -10.85 8.83
CA ILE A 39 12.03 -10.53 10.18
C ILE A 39 10.52 -10.84 10.31
N ALA A 40 9.76 -10.47 9.28
CA ALA A 40 8.32 -10.71 9.17
C ALA A 40 8.00 -12.20 9.25
N THR A 41 8.69 -13.01 8.44
CA THR A 41 8.56 -14.48 8.46
C THR A 41 8.92 -15.07 9.82
N LYS A 42 10.00 -14.59 10.45
CA LYS A 42 10.44 -15.08 11.77
C LYS A 42 9.44 -14.76 12.89
N LYS A 43 8.79 -13.59 12.83
CA LYS A 43 7.80 -13.15 13.82
C LYS A 43 6.37 -13.58 13.49
N ASN A 44 6.13 -14.12 12.29
CA ASN A 44 4.80 -14.45 11.77
C ASN A 44 3.87 -13.22 11.72
N ILE A 45 4.43 -12.07 11.33
CA ILE A 45 3.74 -10.78 11.21
C ILE A 45 3.85 -10.32 9.76
N ASP A 46 2.89 -9.54 9.29
CA ASP A 46 2.92 -8.94 7.96
C ASP A 46 4.04 -7.89 7.81
N LEU A 47 4.63 -7.81 6.61
CA LEU A 47 5.69 -6.84 6.29
C LEU A 47 5.19 -5.40 6.45
N ASN A 48 3.96 -5.12 6.03
CA ASN A 48 3.38 -3.78 6.09
C ASN A 48 3.22 -3.31 7.54
N THR A 49 2.79 -4.20 8.44
CA THR A 49 2.69 -3.90 9.88
C THR A 49 4.05 -3.51 10.46
N ILE A 50 5.12 -4.24 10.11
CA ILE A 50 6.46 -3.95 10.61
C ILE A 50 6.94 -2.59 10.10
N VAL A 51 6.79 -2.33 8.80
CA VAL A 51 7.24 -1.09 8.18
C VAL A 51 6.50 0.11 8.77
N ASN A 52 5.17 0.02 8.92
CA ASN A 52 4.39 1.11 9.52
C ASN A 52 4.81 1.38 10.97
N THR A 53 5.00 0.35 11.80
CA THR A 53 5.45 0.55 13.20
C THR A 53 6.83 1.20 13.29
N ILE A 54 7.73 0.92 12.33
CA ILE A 54 9.04 1.58 12.27
C ILE A 54 8.87 3.06 11.91
N LEU A 55 8.05 3.36 10.90
CA LEU A 55 7.79 4.73 10.46
C LEU A 55 7.09 5.56 11.56
N GLU A 56 6.13 4.99 12.28
CA GLU A 56 5.48 5.66 13.42
C GLU A 56 6.50 6.06 14.49
N LYS A 57 7.42 5.17 14.85
CA LYS A 57 8.47 5.47 15.82
C LYS A 57 9.46 6.52 15.34
N GLU A 58 9.82 6.49 14.06
CA GLU A 58 10.67 7.52 13.48
C GLU A 58 9.97 8.89 13.52
N MET A 59 8.66 8.96 13.26
CA MET A 59 7.89 10.19 13.42
C MET A 59 7.97 10.71 14.87
N GLU A 60 7.73 9.85 15.86
CA GLU A 60 7.82 10.24 17.28
C GLU A 60 9.21 10.78 17.66
N LEU A 61 10.27 10.15 17.14
CA LEU A 61 11.64 10.61 17.35
C LEU A 61 11.90 11.98 16.70
N HIS A 62 11.41 12.19 15.49
CA HIS A 62 11.52 13.47 14.78
C HIS A 62 10.78 14.60 15.50
N ASP A 63 9.56 14.34 15.98
CA ASP A 63 8.76 15.31 16.75
C ASP A 63 9.43 15.66 18.08
N THR A 64 10.09 14.70 18.73
CA THR A 64 10.79 14.95 20.02
C THR A 64 12.07 15.76 19.86
N LEU A 65 12.68 15.74 18.66
CA LEU A 65 13.92 16.45 18.36
C LEU A 65 13.69 17.88 17.83
N SER A 66 12.45 18.22 17.47
CA SER A 66 12.04 19.55 17.00
C SER A 66 11.63 20.47 18.14
#